data_AF-A0A1J4VBX2-F1
#
_entry.id   AF-A0A1J4VBX2-F1
#
_cell.length_a   1.000
_cell.length_b   1.000
_cell.length_c   1.000
_cell.angle_alpha   90.00
_cell.angle_beta   90.00
_cell.angle_gamma   90.00
#
_symmetry.space_group_name_H-M   'P 1'
#
loop_
_entity.id
_entity.type
_entity.pdbx_description
1 polymer ?
#
loop_
_entity_poly.entity_id
_entity_poly.type
_entity_poly.pdbx_seq_one_letter_code
_entity_poly.pdbx_strand_id
1 'polypeptide(L)'
;MRKTHATGGCGKRITEAGKMLAEGEEKRRKELVALYRLDPNTSWETILCVQTELDRLVLVEKLNLPEDTTFPEAIRVFSEYRHAKRAARVGLPPTASWFDIARREPDWLKSIRLCS
;
A
#
# COMPACT_ATOMS: atom_id res chain seq x y z
N MET A 1 -49.99 -31.94 19.56
CA MET A 1 -49.33 -30.81 18.89
C MET A 1 -48.01 -30.49 19.60
N ARG A 2 -46.86 -30.74 18.97
CA ARG A 2 -45.57 -30.15 19.36
C ARG A 2 -44.81 -29.83 18.07
N LYS A 3 -44.67 -28.55 17.75
CA LYS A 3 -43.82 -28.07 16.65
C LYS A 3 -42.41 -27.92 17.18
N THR A 4 -41.48 -28.70 16.64
CA THR A 4 -40.04 -28.50 16.78
C THR A 4 -39.62 -27.39 15.82
N HIS A 5 -39.19 -26.24 16.33
CA HIS A 5 -38.50 -25.25 15.53
C HIS A 5 -37.02 -25.64 15.44
N ALA A 6 -36.61 -26.12 14.28
CA ALA A 6 -35.22 -26.23 13.89
C ALA A 6 -34.62 -24.82 13.81
N THR A 7 -33.67 -24.51 14.68
CA THR A 7 -32.75 -23.38 14.50
C THR A 7 -31.76 -23.76 13.40
N GLY A 8 -32.20 -23.55 12.16
CA GLY A 8 -31.37 -23.68 10.96
C GLY A 8 -30.16 -22.75 11.05
N GLY A 9 -28.99 -23.33 10.79
CA GLY A 9 -27.69 -22.69 10.97
C GLY A 9 -27.56 -21.34 10.29
N CYS A 10 -26.96 -20.41 11.01
CA CYS A 10 -26.39 -19.18 10.48
C CYS A 10 -25.16 -19.54 9.61
N GLY A 11 -25.43 -20.13 8.44
CA GLY A 11 -24.45 -20.29 7.37
C GLY A 11 -24.12 -18.91 6.83
N LYS A 12 -22.95 -18.39 7.21
CA LYS A 12 -22.39 -17.13 6.72
C LYS A 12 -22.48 -17.11 5.18
N ARG A 13 -23.43 -16.33 4.64
CA ARG A 13 -23.47 -16.01 3.21
C ARG A 13 -22.28 -15.12 2.90
N ILE A 14 -21.14 -15.73 2.58
CA ILE A 14 -20.05 -15.02 1.92
C ILE A 14 -20.60 -14.66 0.53
N THR A 15 -20.82 -13.37 0.30
CA THR A 15 -21.23 -12.86 -1.02
C THR A 15 -20.16 -13.24 -2.05
N GLU A 16 -20.54 -13.40 -3.32
CA GLU A 16 -19.59 -13.73 -4.39
C GLU A 16 -18.41 -12.74 -4.43
N ALA A 17 -18.67 -11.45 -4.17
CA ALA A 17 -17.65 -10.43 -4.00
C ALA A 17 -16.65 -10.75 -2.87
N GLY A 18 -17.11 -11.26 -1.74
CA GLY A 18 -16.23 -11.67 -0.62
C GLY A 18 -15.36 -12.88 -0.96
N LYS A 19 -15.86 -13.82 -1.77
CA LYS A 19 -15.08 -14.97 -2.25
C LYS A 19 -14.01 -14.53 -3.25
N MET A 20 -14.37 -13.66 -4.20
CA MET A 20 -13.43 -13.13 -5.19
C MET A 20 -12.29 -12.32 -4.53
N LEU A 21 -12.60 -11.55 -3.47
CA LEU A 21 -11.58 -10.84 -2.69
C LEU A 21 -10.63 -11.81 -2.00
N ALA A 22 -11.15 -12.84 -1.32
CA ALA A 22 -10.33 -13.85 -0.64
C ALA A 22 -9.45 -14.67 -1.61
N GLU A 23 -9.98 -15.02 -2.78
CA GLU A 23 -9.20 -15.69 -3.84
C GLU A 23 -8.11 -14.78 -4.41
N GLY A 24 -8.39 -13.49 -4.58
CA GLY A 24 -7.41 -12.49 -4.99
C GLY A 24 -6.28 -12.30 -3.97
N GLU A 25 -6.62 -12.25 -2.68
CA GLU A 25 -5.65 -12.15 -1.58
C GLU A 25 -4.77 -13.40 -1.48
N GLU A 26 -5.34 -14.59 -1.57
CA GLU A 26 -4.58 -15.84 -1.52
C GLU A 26 -3.68 -16.02 -2.74
N LYS A 27 -4.15 -15.60 -3.93
CA LYS A 27 -3.30 -15.58 -5.13
C LYS A 27 -2.11 -14.65 -4.95
N ARG A 28 -2.36 -13.42 -4.51
CA ARG A 28 -1.31 -12.44 -4.22
C ARG A 28 -0.34 -12.97 -3.17
N ARG A 29 -0.84 -13.74 -2.19
CA ARG A 29 0.01 -14.38 -1.18
C ARG A 29 0.98 -15.37 -1.76
N LYS A 30 0.49 -16.30 -2.58
CA LYS A 30 1.34 -17.28 -3.25
C LYS A 30 2.38 -16.61 -4.14
N GLU A 31 2.02 -15.54 -4.84
CA GLU A 31 2.95 -14.76 -5.66
C GLU A 31 4.08 -14.14 -4.82
N LEU A 32 3.76 -13.49 -3.71
CA LEU A 32 4.76 -12.88 -2.82
C LEU A 32 5.63 -13.92 -2.11
N VAL A 33 5.05 -15.04 -1.68
CA VAL A 33 5.81 -16.17 -1.13
C VAL A 33 6.83 -16.68 -2.14
N ALA A 34 6.43 -16.87 -3.39
CA ALA A 34 7.33 -17.32 -4.44
C ALA A 34 8.41 -16.27 -4.75
N LEU A 35 8.02 -15.00 -4.85
CA LEU A 35 8.93 -13.88 -5.13
C LEU A 35 10.01 -13.75 -4.05
N TYR A 36 9.62 -13.88 -2.79
CA TYR A 36 10.52 -13.78 -1.64
C TYR A 36 11.13 -15.12 -1.22
N ARG A 37 10.84 -16.20 -1.95
CA ARG A 37 11.31 -17.57 -1.66
C ARG A 37 11.03 -17.98 -0.20
N LEU A 38 9.85 -17.62 0.29
CA LEU A 38 9.37 -17.94 1.64
C LEU A 38 8.72 -19.32 1.67
N ASP A 39 8.49 -19.86 2.87
CA ASP A 39 7.72 -21.09 3.03
C ASP A 39 6.25 -20.89 2.56
N PRO A 40 5.63 -21.84 1.85
CA PRO A 40 4.22 -21.76 1.44
C PRO A 40 3.20 -21.49 2.55
N ASN A 41 3.53 -21.84 3.79
CA ASN A 41 2.70 -21.61 4.97
C ASN A 41 3.02 -20.31 5.71
N THR A 42 3.90 -19.48 5.15
CA THR A 42 4.25 -18.18 5.74
C THR A 42 2.99 -17.33 5.88
N SER A 43 2.84 -16.74 7.08
CA SER A 43 1.70 -15.90 7.43
C SER A 43 1.71 -14.59 6.65
N TRP A 44 0.55 -13.96 6.56
CA TRP A 44 0.42 -12.71 5.84
C TRP A 44 1.21 -11.58 6.48
N GLU A 45 1.23 -11.56 7.81
CA GLU A 45 2.01 -10.62 8.62
C GLU A 45 3.50 -10.74 8.31
N THR A 46 4.03 -11.96 8.23
CA THR A 46 5.44 -12.19 7.95
C THR A 46 5.82 -11.73 6.55
N ILE A 47 4.96 -11.99 5.56
CA ILE A 47 5.18 -11.53 4.17
C ILE A 47 5.18 -9.99 4.11
N LEU A 48 4.28 -9.33 4.82
CA LEU A 48 4.23 -7.87 4.91
C LEU A 48 5.45 -7.28 5.63
N CYS A 49 5.98 -7.95 6.65
CA CYS A 49 7.23 -7.56 7.29
C CYS A 49 8.41 -7.62 6.33
N VAL A 50 8.54 -8.72 5.56
CA VAL A 50 9.60 -8.86 4.54
C VAL A 50 9.48 -7.79 3.46
N GLN A 51 8.26 -7.55 2.96
CA GLN A 51 8.01 -6.47 1.99
C GLN A 51 8.44 -5.11 2.55
N THR A 52 8.00 -4.78 3.76
CA THR A 52 8.32 -3.51 4.42
C THR A 52 9.83 -3.33 4.56
N GLU A 53 10.54 -4.39 4.92
CA GLU A 53 12.00 -4.33 5.08
C GLU A 53 12.72 -4.18 3.74
N LEU A 54 12.28 -4.87 2.69
CA LEU A 54 12.82 -4.68 1.34
C LEU A 54 12.58 -3.25 0.82
N ASP A 55 11.37 -2.73 1.02
CA ASP A 55 11.03 -1.36 0.65
C ASP A 55 11.89 -0.34 1.43
N ARG A 56 12.14 -0.60 2.72
CA ARG A 56 13.05 0.19 3.55
C ARG A 56 14.45 0.21 2.97
N LEU A 57 15.03 -0.95 2.70
CA LEU A 57 16.39 -1.08 2.16
C LEU A 57 16.54 -0.33 0.82
N VAL A 58 15.55 -0.48 -0.07
CA VAL A 58 15.53 0.23 -1.35
C VAL A 58 15.49 1.75 -1.15
N LEU A 59 14.72 2.25 -0.19
CA LEU A 59 14.67 3.69 0.09
C LEU A 59 15.96 4.19 0.74
N VAL A 60 16.53 3.45 1.69
CA VAL A 60 17.80 3.77 2.35
C VAL A 60 18.92 3.89 1.32
N GLU A 61 19.03 2.91 0.41
CA GLU A 61 20.02 2.95 -0.66
C GLU A 61 19.78 4.13 -1.63
N LYS A 62 18.55 4.28 -2.15
CA LYS A 62 18.22 5.35 -3.12
C LYS A 62 18.41 6.76 -2.60
N LEU A 63 18.22 6.95 -1.30
CA LEU A 63 18.30 8.25 -0.63
C LEU A 63 19.63 8.41 0.13
N ASN A 64 20.53 7.43 0.05
CA ASN A 64 21.82 7.41 0.75
C ASN A 64 21.67 7.72 2.25
N LEU A 65 20.69 7.06 2.89
CA LEU A 65 20.40 7.20 4.32
C LEU A 65 21.26 6.21 5.14
N PRO A 66 21.45 6.47 6.45
CA PRO A 66 22.05 5.50 7.36
C PRO A 66 21.29 4.15 7.35
N GLU A 67 22.02 3.04 7.46
CA GLU A 67 21.43 1.69 7.41
C GLU A 67 20.43 1.41 8.55
N ASP A 68 20.59 2.08 9.68
CA ASP A 68 19.73 2.01 10.86
C ASP A 68 18.44 2.84 10.74
N THR A 69 18.26 3.57 9.62
CA THR A 69 17.04 4.35 9.35
C THR A 69 15.81 3.45 9.31
N THR A 70 14.80 3.78 10.11
CA THR A 70 13.54 3.04 10.15
C THR A 70 12.71 3.27 8.89
N PHE A 71 11.79 2.35 8.56
CA PHE A 71 10.91 2.53 7.40
C PHE A 71 10.07 3.83 7.44
N PRO A 72 9.45 4.22 8.58
CA PRO A 72 8.73 5.49 8.67
C PRO A 72 9.61 6.71 8.39
N GLU A 73 10.87 6.70 8.84
CA GLU A 73 11.83 7.78 8.57
C GLU A 73 12.21 7.83 7.08
N ALA A 74 12.52 6.68 6.48
CA ALA A 74 12.84 6.58 5.07
C ALA A 74 11.69 7.08 4.18
N ILE A 75 10.44 6.74 4.53
CA ILE A 75 9.24 7.23 3.84
C ILE A 75 9.07 8.74 3.99
N ARG A 76 9.32 9.30 5.18
CA ARG A 76 9.25 10.75 5.40
C ARG A 76 10.25 11.48 4.51
N VAL A 77 11.52 11.05 4.50
CA VAL A 77 12.56 11.67 3.66
C VAL A 77 12.25 11.50 2.18
N PHE A 78 11.75 10.34 1.75
CA PHE A 78 11.32 10.13 0.38
C PHE A 78 10.19 11.09 -0.03
N SER A 79 9.22 11.31 0.86
CA SER A 79 8.12 12.25 0.65
C SER A 79 8.62 13.69 0.50
N GLU A 80 9.52 14.13 1.38
CA GLU A 80 10.15 15.45 1.33
C GLU A 80 10.96 15.64 0.04
N TYR A 81 11.76 14.64 -0.36
CA TYR A 81 12.49 14.65 -1.62
C TYR A 81 11.54 14.76 -2.83
N ARG A 82 10.48 13.95 -2.86
CA ARG A 82 9.47 13.97 -3.93
C ARG A 82 8.78 15.33 -4.01
N HIS A 83 8.45 15.92 -2.86
CA HIS A 83 7.86 17.25 -2.77
C HIS A 83 8.79 18.31 -3.35
N ALA A 84 10.03 18.39 -2.84
CA ALA A 84 11.01 19.37 -3.29
C ALA A 84 11.32 19.25 -4.79
N LYS A 85 11.50 18.01 -5.29
CA LYS A 85 11.70 17.74 -6.72
C LYS A 85 10.54 18.24 -7.58
N ARG A 86 9.31 18.08 -7.09
CA ARG A 86 8.11 18.51 -7.80
C ARG A 86 7.95 20.02 -7.78
N ALA A 87 8.18 20.66 -6.63
CA ALA A 87 8.24 22.11 -6.51
C ALA A 87 9.25 22.73 -7.49
N ALA A 88 10.46 22.18 -7.53
CA ALA A 88 11.52 22.63 -8.45
C ALA A 88 11.11 22.50 -9.92
N ARG A 89 10.44 21.40 -10.30
CA ARG A 89 9.95 21.19 -11.68
C ARG A 89 8.98 22.26 -12.14
N VAL A 90 8.22 22.86 -11.22
CA VAL A 90 7.28 23.94 -11.52
C VAL A 90 7.79 25.33 -11.16
N GLY A 91 9.09 25.47 -10.88
CA GLY A 91 9.72 26.75 -10.55
C GLY A 91 9.27 27.33 -9.20
N LEU A 92 8.85 26.48 -8.26
CA LEU A 92 8.45 26.87 -6.91
C LEU A 92 9.53 26.51 -5.88
N PRO A 93 9.61 27.24 -4.75
CA PRO A 93 10.51 26.87 -3.66
C PRO A 93 10.08 25.54 -3.02
N PRO A 94 11.01 24.80 -2.38
CA PRO A 94 10.72 23.51 -1.75
C PRO A 94 9.76 23.60 -0.57
N THR A 95 9.51 24.81 -0.04
CA THR A 95 8.53 25.11 1.00
C THR A 95 7.13 25.41 0.47
N ALA A 96 6.95 25.49 -0.85
CA ALA A 96 5.65 25.71 -1.46
C ALA A 96 4.66 24.61 -1.06
N SER A 97 3.38 24.93 -0.92
CA SER A 97 2.41 23.90 -0.55
C SER A 97 2.14 22.95 -1.73
N TRP A 98 1.66 21.74 -1.45
CA TRP A 98 1.15 20.83 -2.48
C TRP A 98 0.08 21.50 -3.37
N PHE A 99 -0.72 22.41 -2.81
CA PHE A 99 -1.75 23.14 -3.55
C PHE A 99 -1.16 24.12 -4.58
N ASP A 100 -0.04 24.78 -4.24
CA ASP A 100 0.66 25.67 -5.16
C ASP A 100 1.34 24.89 -6.29
N ILE A 101 1.94 23.75 -5.94
CA ILE A 101 2.47 22.80 -6.92
C ILE A 101 1.35 22.30 -7.85
N ALA A 102 0.18 21.98 -7.30
CA ALA A 102 -0.99 21.52 -8.07
C ALA A 102 -1.42 22.51 -9.13
N ARG A 103 -1.51 23.78 -8.76
CA ARG A 103 -1.95 24.84 -9.67
C ARG A 103 -1.00 25.01 -10.87
N ARG A 104 0.26 24.66 -10.71
CA ARG A 104 1.28 24.71 -11.78
C ARG A 104 1.36 23.40 -12.58
N GLU A 105 0.80 22.29 -12.07
CA GLU A 105 0.70 20.99 -12.77
C GLU A 105 -0.76 20.63 -13.08
N PRO A 106 -1.36 21.21 -14.14
CA PRO A 106 -2.78 20.99 -14.46
C PRO A 106 -3.14 19.52 -14.72
N ASP A 107 -2.19 18.67 -15.09
CA ASP A 107 -2.44 17.24 -15.31
C ASP A 107 -2.59 16.43 -14.01
N TRP A 108 -2.03 16.87 -12.88
CA TRP A 108 -2.28 16.20 -11.60
C TRP A 108 -3.71 16.45 -11.11
N LEU A 109 -4.23 17.67 -11.27
CA LEU A 109 -5.63 17.98 -11.00
C LEU A 109 -6.60 17.13 -11.83
N LYS A 110 -6.25 16.80 -13.08
CA LYS A 110 -7.02 15.87 -13.92
C LYS A 110 -7.00 14.44 -13.36
N SER A 111 -5.85 13.97 -12.84
CA SER A 111 -5.74 12.63 -12.25
C SER A 111 -6.56 12.45 -10.97
N ILE A 112 -6.81 13.53 -10.21
CA ILE A 112 -7.67 13.49 -9.01
C ILE A 112 -9.16 13.45 -9.38
N ARG A 113 -9.57 14.16 -10.45
CA ARG A 113 -10.97 14.20 -10.92
C ARG A 113 -11.46 12.90 -11.56
N LEU A 114 -10.57 11.99 -11.94
CA LEU A 114 -10.93 10.68 -12.52
C LEU A 114 -11.21 9.60 -11.46
N CYS A 115 -11.14 9.95 -10.17
CA CYS A 115 -11.48 9.06 -9.06
C CYS A 115 -12.71 9.53 -8.25
N SER A 116 -13.52 10.43 -8.80
CA SER A 116 -14.78 10.91 -8.21
C SER A 116 -15.98 10.30 -8.92
#